data_AF-A0A9E0IYH7-F1
#
_entry.id   AF-A0A9E0IYH7-F1
#
_cell.length_a   1.000
_cell.length_b   1.000
_cell.length_c   1.000
_cell.angle_alpha   90.00
_cell.angle_beta   90.00
_cell.angle_gamma   90.00
#
_symmetry.space_group_name_H-M   'P 1'
#
loop_
_entity.id
_entity.type
_entity.pdbx_description
1 polymer ?
#
loop_
_entity_poly.entity_id
_entity_poly.type
_entity_poly.pdbx_seq_one_letter_code
_entity_poly.pdbx_strand_id
1 'polypeptide(L)'
;MKTHPLYLYALDPTHIGAGGYRMGRVDMTILRDAGTQLPKVPGSSINGATRSAAIYSLPEAERKLAMAYARATLDKKNKQHPHKGAEDPIARIFGYAEGDSDGSSRIGAVSFRDAEVLAFPVPTMLGPRWITTAHLLESAGCSKVPRPASEEQVFVQAGSSAAKRLNLGWLLLETESKPLPFPETGNTLPVFEHIKERLVVVHDNLFPALVNANLETRTSVSIDFETGAGADGALFTYEATPRGTLFRGQVDFDDGRFPELAPQALPLIEKALGLACTLGLGAMTTRGFGRMQYALIK
;
A
#
# COMPACT_ATOMS: atom_id res chain seq x y z
N MET A 1 2.79 16.58 -16.38
CA MET A 1 2.52 15.79 -15.18
C MET A 1 3.83 15.55 -14.48
N LYS A 2 3.94 16.01 -13.24
CA LYS A 2 5.07 15.72 -12.37
C LYS A 2 4.79 14.43 -11.61
N THR A 3 5.67 13.45 -11.75
CA THR A 3 5.53 12.12 -11.13
C THR A 3 6.44 11.99 -9.92
N HIS A 4 5.87 11.52 -8.82
CA HIS A 4 6.55 11.32 -7.55
C HIS A 4 6.47 9.85 -7.12
N PRO A 5 7.59 9.10 -7.10
CA PRO A 5 7.61 7.76 -6.53
C PRO A 5 7.13 7.75 -5.08
N LEU A 6 6.31 6.77 -4.73
CA LEU A 6 5.78 6.56 -3.39
C LEU A 6 6.22 5.19 -2.87
N TYR A 7 6.90 5.18 -1.73
CA TYR A 7 7.18 3.95 -0.98
C TYR A 7 6.29 3.87 0.24
N LEU A 8 5.74 2.68 0.52
CA LEU A 8 4.91 2.41 1.68
C LEU A 8 5.45 1.16 2.40
N TYR A 9 5.99 1.34 3.60
CA TYR A 9 6.48 0.25 4.43
C TYR A 9 5.45 -0.10 5.50
N ALA A 10 4.94 -1.33 5.48
CA ALA A 10 3.93 -1.81 6.42
C ALA A 10 4.51 -1.95 7.84
N LEU A 11 4.04 -1.14 8.79
CA LEU A 11 4.39 -1.25 10.21
C LEU A 11 3.60 -2.37 10.89
N ASP A 12 2.32 -2.45 10.52
CA ASP A 12 1.36 -3.47 10.93
C ASP A 12 0.94 -4.32 9.71
N PRO A 13 0.35 -5.51 9.92
CA PRO A 13 -0.26 -6.26 8.83
C PRO A 13 -1.31 -5.42 8.10
N THR A 14 -1.43 -5.60 6.80
CA THR A 14 -2.30 -4.80 5.95
C THR A 14 -3.39 -5.66 5.32
N HIS A 15 -4.65 -5.28 5.55
CA HIS A 15 -5.81 -5.92 4.92
C HIS A 15 -6.47 -4.94 3.91
N ILE A 16 -6.06 -5.04 2.65
CA ILE A 16 -6.78 -4.40 1.54
C ILE A 16 -7.81 -5.40 1.03
N GLY A 17 -9.07 -5.29 1.46
CA GLY A 17 -10.09 -6.29 1.14
C GLY A 17 -10.46 -6.37 -0.34
N ALA A 18 -10.65 -7.58 -0.87
CA ALA A 18 -11.09 -7.81 -2.26
C ALA A 18 -12.63 -7.72 -2.44
N GLY A 19 -13.36 -7.34 -1.40
CA GLY A 19 -14.81 -7.22 -1.37
C GLY A 19 -15.52 -8.57 -1.14
N GLY A 20 -16.36 -8.60 -0.11
CA GLY A 20 -17.27 -9.71 0.21
C GLY A 20 -16.60 -10.96 0.78
N TYR A 21 -17.45 -11.86 1.27
CA TYR A 21 -17.06 -13.23 1.60
C TYR A 21 -16.83 -14.00 0.30
N ARG A 22 -15.73 -14.74 0.21
CA ARG A 22 -15.46 -15.62 -0.92
C ARG A 22 -15.30 -17.05 -0.42
N MET A 23 -15.88 -18.00 -1.15
CA MET A 23 -15.51 -19.41 -0.93
C MET A 23 -14.05 -19.60 -1.34
N GLY A 24 -13.23 -20.08 -0.41
CA GLY A 24 -11.80 -20.23 -0.63
C GLY A 24 -11.06 -20.57 0.66
N ARG A 25 -9.75 -20.30 0.66
CA ARG A 25 -8.86 -20.57 1.81
C ARG A 25 -9.22 -19.78 3.07
N VAL A 26 -9.79 -18.59 2.89
CA VAL A 26 -10.25 -17.70 3.95
C VAL A 26 -11.56 -17.05 3.53
N ASP A 27 -12.33 -16.61 4.51
CA ASP A 27 -13.61 -15.92 4.29
C ASP A 27 -13.40 -14.55 3.64
N MET A 28 -12.45 -13.76 4.15
CA MET A 28 -12.12 -12.43 3.61
C MET A 28 -10.69 -12.37 3.07
N THR A 29 -10.57 -12.38 1.74
CA THR A 29 -9.29 -12.33 1.03
C THR A 29 -8.81 -10.89 0.82
N ILE A 30 -7.48 -10.71 0.71
CA ILE A 30 -6.92 -9.46 0.24
C ILE A 30 -6.96 -9.33 -1.28
N LEU A 31 -6.98 -8.09 -1.76
CA LEU A 31 -6.92 -7.74 -3.17
C LEU A 31 -5.52 -8.04 -3.72
N ARG A 32 -5.50 -8.60 -4.93
CA ARG A 32 -4.30 -8.91 -5.68
C ARG A 32 -4.34 -8.27 -7.05
N ASP A 33 -3.17 -8.06 -7.62
CA ASP A 33 -3.05 -7.79 -9.05
C ASP A 33 -3.49 -9.02 -9.87
N ALA A 34 -4.25 -8.79 -10.93
CA ALA A 34 -4.85 -9.86 -11.71
C ALA A 34 -3.81 -10.67 -12.51
N GLY A 35 -2.75 -10.01 -13.00
CA GLY A 35 -1.73 -10.64 -13.83
C GLY A 35 -0.70 -11.40 -13.00
N THR A 36 -0.27 -10.83 -11.87
CA THR A 36 0.80 -11.40 -11.04
C THR A 36 0.30 -12.21 -9.85
N GLN A 37 -0.97 -12.07 -9.48
CA GLN A 37 -1.54 -12.64 -8.24
C GLN A 37 -0.82 -12.18 -6.96
N LEU A 38 -0.09 -11.05 -7.02
CA LEU A 38 0.57 -10.46 -5.87
C LEU A 38 -0.38 -9.49 -5.14
N PRO A 39 -0.30 -9.38 -3.80
CA PRO A 39 -1.02 -8.35 -3.06
C PRO A 39 -0.66 -6.96 -3.58
N LYS A 40 -1.63 -6.05 -3.59
CA LYS A 40 -1.40 -4.63 -3.92
C LYS A 40 -2.25 -3.70 -3.08
N VAL A 41 -1.83 -2.44 -3.01
CA VAL A 41 -2.64 -1.35 -2.46
C VAL A 41 -3.14 -0.49 -3.62
N PRO A 42 -4.43 -0.53 -3.99
CA PRO A 42 -4.94 0.26 -5.10
C PRO A 42 -4.73 1.75 -4.93
N GLY A 43 -4.45 2.44 -6.05
CA GLY A 43 -4.39 3.88 -6.09
C GLY A 43 -5.69 4.52 -5.61
N SER A 44 -6.84 3.90 -5.87
CA SER A 44 -8.15 4.32 -5.34
C SER A 44 -8.25 4.22 -3.82
N SER A 45 -7.63 3.21 -3.20
CA SER A 45 -7.59 3.04 -1.74
C SER A 45 -6.68 4.08 -1.10
N ILE A 46 -5.49 4.32 -1.69
CA ILE A 46 -4.57 5.36 -1.26
C ILE A 46 -5.23 6.74 -1.41
N ASN A 47 -5.86 7.01 -2.56
CA ASN A 47 -6.59 8.24 -2.84
C ASN A 47 -7.70 8.47 -1.82
N GLY A 48 -8.58 7.50 -1.59
CA GLY A 48 -9.70 7.65 -0.65
C GLY A 48 -9.25 7.93 0.78
N ALA A 49 -8.26 7.18 1.26
CA ALA A 49 -7.69 7.40 2.59
C ALA A 49 -7.01 8.77 2.71
N THR A 50 -6.22 9.15 1.70
CA THR A 50 -5.53 10.45 1.64
C THR A 50 -6.53 11.60 1.54
N ARG A 51 -7.59 11.46 0.74
CA ARG A 51 -8.66 12.47 0.60
C ARG A 51 -9.37 12.71 1.93
N SER A 52 -9.70 11.64 2.64
CA SER A 52 -10.29 11.72 3.99
C SER A 52 -9.33 12.42 4.97
N ALA A 53 -8.07 12.00 5.01
CA ALA A 53 -7.04 12.59 5.86
C ALA A 53 -6.71 14.06 5.50
N ALA A 54 -6.85 14.44 4.23
CA ALA A 54 -6.64 15.81 3.77
C ALA A 54 -7.63 16.78 4.41
N ILE A 55 -8.90 16.38 4.59
CA ILE A 55 -9.89 17.20 5.30
C ILE A 55 -9.41 17.53 6.72
N TYR A 56 -8.89 16.54 7.45
CA TYR A 56 -8.36 16.72 8.81
C TYR A 56 -7.01 17.45 8.86
N SER A 57 -6.35 17.61 7.71
CA SER A 57 -5.08 18.32 7.58
C SER A 57 -5.25 19.82 7.34
N LEU A 58 -6.47 20.28 7.07
CA LEU A 58 -6.81 21.70 6.87
C LEU A 58 -6.95 22.48 8.19
N PRO A 59 -6.81 23.82 8.15
CA PRO A 59 -7.22 24.71 9.26
C PRO A 59 -8.69 24.51 9.63
N GLU A 60 -9.08 24.88 10.86
CA GLU A 60 -10.42 24.58 11.38
C GLU A 60 -11.57 25.10 10.51
N ALA A 61 -11.47 26.34 9.99
CA ALA A 61 -12.50 26.95 9.16
C ALA A 61 -12.68 26.19 7.84
N GLU A 62 -11.59 25.95 7.11
CA GLU A 62 -11.60 25.18 5.85
C GLU A 62 -12.00 23.72 6.06
N ARG A 63 -11.61 23.12 7.18
CA ARG A 63 -12.01 21.75 7.55
C ARG A 63 -13.52 21.64 7.73
N LYS A 64 -14.15 22.61 8.41
CA LYS A 64 -15.62 22.62 8.58
C LYS A 64 -16.32 22.70 7.22
N LEU A 65 -15.82 23.55 6.32
CA LEU A 65 -16.31 23.69 4.96
C LEU A 65 -16.19 22.37 4.16
N ALA A 66 -14.97 21.81 4.10
CA ALA A 66 -14.70 20.55 3.39
C ALA A 66 -15.49 19.35 3.94
N MET A 67 -15.65 19.28 5.27
CA MET A 67 -16.44 18.23 5.91
C MET A 67 -17.92 18.32 5.55
N ALA A 68 -18.47 19.53 5.46
CA ALA A 68 -19.86 19.73 5.05
C ALA A 68 -20.07 19.29 3.58
N TYR A 69 -19.15 19.64 2.68
CA TYR A 69 -19.18 19.19 1.29
C TYR A 69 -19.11 17.66 1.19
N ALA A 70 -18.13 17.04 1.86
CA ALA A 70 -17.94 15.59 1.84
C ALA A 70 -19.17 14.82 2.37
N ARG A 71 -19.83 15.34 3.42
CA ARG A 71 -21.07 14.74 3.96
C ARG A 71 -22.20 14.81 2.94
N ALA A 72 -22.37 15.94 2.26
CA ALA A 72 -23.37 16.07 1.20
C ALA A 72 -23.10 15.10 0.05
N THR A 73 -21.83 14.88 -0.34
CA THR A 73 -21.47 13.90 -1.39
C THR A 73 -21.83 12.46 -1.02
N LEU A 74 -21.79 12.10 0.27
CA LEU A 74 -22.09 10.74 0.73
C LEU A 74 -23.59 10.50 0.93
N ASP A 75 -24.35 11.54 1.28
CA ASP A 75 -25.78 11.42 1.52
C ASP A 75 -26.55 11.37 0.19
N LYS A 76 -26.95 10.17 -0.21
CA LYS A 76 -27.76 9.94 -1.42
C LYS A 76 -29.09 10.71 -1.42
N LYS A 77 -29.56 11.20 -0.27
CA LYS A 77 -30.79 12.01 -0.15
C LYS A 77 -30.51 13.51 -0.26
N ASN A 78 -29.31 13.97 0.10
CA ASN A 78 -28.95 15.37 0.03
C ASN A 78 -28.30 15.70 -1.32
N LYS A 79 -29.09 16.29 -2.21
CA LYS A 79 -28.60 16.72 -3.54
C LYS A 79 -27.99 18.13 -3.54
N GLN A 80 -28.00 18.83 -2.42
CA GLN A 80 -27.52 20.21 -2.32
C GLN A 80 -26.21 20.25 -1.54
N HIS A 81 -25.13 20.55 -2.28
CA HIS A 81 -23.84 20.86 -1.67
C HIS A 81 -23.85 22.26 -1.05
N PRO A 82 -23.14 22.49 0.07
CA PRO A 82 -23.06 23.81 0.71
C PRO A 82 -22.36 24.87 -0.15
N HIS A 83 -21.53 24.43 -1.11
CA HIS A 83 -20.79 25.24 -2.08
C HIS A 83 -20.38 24.37 -3.27
N LYS A 84 -19.82 24.96 -4.33
CA LYS A 84 -19.39 24.22 -5.52
C LYS A 84 -18.05 23.50 -5.29
N GLY A 85 -17.85 22.37 -5.93
CA GLY A 85 -16.60 21.59 -5.85
C GLY A 85 -15.37 22.34 -6.33
N ALA A 86 -15.54 23.33 -7.22
CA ALA A 86 -14.49 24.24 -7.64
C ALA A 86 -13.97 25.14 -6.50
N GLU A 87 -14.84 25.45 -5.54
CA GLU A 87 -14.57 26.31 -4.37
C GLU A 87 -14.11 25.47 -3.16
N ASP A 88 -14.39 24.16 -3.15
CA ASP A 88 -14.00 23.27 -2.07
C ASP A 88 -12.48 23.03 -2.03
N PRO A 89 -11.82 23.21 -0.87
CA PRO A 89 -10.36 23.09 -0.79
C PRO A 89 -9.83 21.68 -1.08
N ILE A 90 -10.65 20.63 -0.91
CA ILE A 90 -10.29 19.23 -1.15
C ILE A 90 -10.80 18.76 -2.51
N ALA A 91 -12.09 18.95 -2.81
CA ALA A 91 -12.71 18.45 -4.02
C ALA A 91 -12.04 19.02 -5.28
N ARG A 92 -11.60 20.28 -5.25
CA ARG A 92 -10.84 20.87 -6.36
C ARG A 92 -9.53 20.11 -6.68
N ILE A 93 -8.89 19.49 -5.68
CA ILE A 93 -7.63 18.73 -5.82
C ILE A 93 -7.91 17.29 -6.27
N PHE A 94 -8.87 16.62 -5.63
CA PHE A 94 -9.15 15.19 -5.86
C PHE A 94 -10.17 14.92 -6.97
N GLY A 95 -10.82 15.97 -7.47
CA GLY A 95 -11.90 15.89 -8.44
C GLY A 95 -13.28 15.84 -7.79
N TYR A 96 -14.27 16.30 -8.55
CA TYR A 96 -15.67 16.37 -8.16
C TYR A 96 -16.58 16.09 -9.36
N ALA A 97 -17.78 15.60 -9.07
CA ALA A 97 -18.83 15.40 -10.05
C ALA A 97 -20.16 15.88 -9.44
N GLU A 98 -20.69 16.99 -9.96
CA GLU A 98 -21.96 17.58 -9.56
C GLU A 98 -22.99 17.36 -10.68
N GLY A 99 -24.22 16.97 -10.34
CA GLY A 99 -25.21 16.38 -11.28
C GLY A 99 -25.83 17.29 -12.35
N ASP A 100 -26.75 16.69 -13.13
CA ASP A 100 -26.96 16.91 -14.58
C ASP A 100 -27.61 18.23 -15.08
N SER A 101 -28.10 19.14 -14.23
CA SER A 101 -28.76 20.37 -14.76
C SER A 101 -27.96 21.67 -14.62
N ASP A 102 -27.14 21.82 -13.58
CA ASP A 102 -26.30 23.01 -13.34
C ASP A 102 -24.92 22.67 -12.71
N GLY A 103 -24.63 21.38 -12.49
CA GLY A 103 -23.39 20.92 -11.86
C GLY A 103 -22.24 20.86 -12.85
N SER A 104 -21.04 21.21 -12.41
CA SER A 104 -19.82 20.96 -13.19
C SER A 104 -19.08 19.75 -12.64
N SER A 105 -18.51 18.96 -13.54
CA SER A 105 -17.62 17.85 -13.17
C SER A 105 -16.21 18.19 -13.58
N ARG A 106 -15.24 17.91 -12.72
CA ARG A 106 -13.82 18.12 -13.00
C ARG A 106 -12.99 16.99 -12.44
N ILE A 107 -12.09 16.48 -13.28
CA ILE A 107 -11.03 15.57 -12.86
C ILE A 107 -10.15 16.22 -11.79
N GLY A 108 -9.53 15.39 -10.95
CA GLY A 108 -8.56 15.84 -9.97
C GLY A 108 -7.25 16.31 -10.59
N ALA A 109 -6.54 17.17 -9.86
CA ALA A 109 -5.17 17.57 -10.17
C ALA A 109 -4.13 16.54 -9.69
N VAL A 110 -4.54 15.55 -8.89
CA VAL A 110 -3.68 14.51 -8.33
C VAL A 110 -4.22 13.13 -8.67
N SER A 111 -3.35 12.23 -9.12
CA SER A 111 -3.65 10.83 -9.41
C SER A 111 -2.73 9.91 -8.61
N PHE A 112 -3.30 8.91 -7.96
CA PHE A 112 -2.56 7.89 -7.22
C PHE A 112 -2.57 6.60 -8.04
N ARG A 113 -1.41 5.99 -8.24
CA ARG A 113 -1.30 4.68 -8.88
C ARG A 113 -1.31 3.56 -7.84
N ASP A 114 -1.62 2.36 -8.30
CA ASP A 114 -1.51 1.16 -7.49
C ASP A 114 -0.09 1.03 -6.95
N ALA A 115 0.03 0.68 -5.67
CA ALA A 115 1.29 0.35 -5.04
C ALA A 115 1.45 -1.17 -5.01
N GLU A 116 2.50 -1.65 -5.67
CA GLU A 116 2.84 -3.06 -5.84
C GLU A 116 3.94 -3.47 -4.87
N VAL A 117 4.04 -4.76 -4.55
CA VAL A 117 5.09 -5.26 -3.66
C VAL A 117 6.45 -5.08 -4.33
N LEU A 118 7.34 -4.32 -3.69
CA LEU A 118 8.74 -4.19 -4.08
C LEU A 118 9.62 -5.20 -3.32
N ALA A 119 9.39 -5.36 -2.03
CA ALA A 119 10.12 -6.31 -1.20
C ALA A 119 9.19 -6.94 -0.15
N PHE A 120 9.25 -8.26 -0.01
CA PHE A 120 8.33 -9.02 0.84
C PHE A 120 9.09 -9.79 1.93
N PRO A 121 8.71 -9.66 3.22
CA PRO A 121 9.39 -10.36 4.30
C PRO A 121 8.99 -11.84 4.33
N VAL A 122 9.99 -12.70 4.39
CA VAL A 122 9.83 -14.16 4.54
C VAL A 122 10.61 -14.62 5.77
N PRO A 123 10.00 -15.41 6.67
CA PRO A 123 10.71 -16.02 7.78
C PRO A 123 11.71 -17.06 7.28
N THR A 124 12.95 -16.99 7.75
CA THR A 124 14.02 -17.93 7.40
C THR A 124 14.76 -18.40 8.67
N MET A 125 15.58 -19.44 8.54
CA MET A 125 16.44 -19.98 9.59
C MET A 125 17.50 -18.97 10.09
N LEU A 126 17.75 -17.89 9.34
CA LEU A 126 18.67 -16.81 9.71
C LEU A 126 17.92 -15.52 10.10
N GLY A 127 16.65 -15.64 10.47
CA GLY A 127 15.74 -14.52 10.71
C GLY A 127 15.04 -14.02 9.44
N PRO A 128 14.24 -12.95 9.53
CA PRO A 128 13.50 -12.44 8.37
C PRO A 128 14.41 -11.98 7.24
N ARG A 129 14.05 -12.33 6.01
CA ARG A 129 14.71 -11.88 4.79
C ARG A 129 13.67 -11.27 3.85
N TRP A 130 14.09 -10.31 3.03
CA TRP A 130 13.19 -9.63 2.10
C TRP A 130 13.42 -10.17 0.70
N ILE A 131 12.45 -10.92 0.18
CA ILE A 131 12.47 -11.39 -1.20
C ILE A 131 12.01 -10.30 -2.16
N THR A 132 12.63 -10.24 -3.33
CA THR A 132 12.28 -9.39 -4.46
C THR A 132 12.71 -10.08 -5.76
N THR A 133 12.48 -9.44 -6.90
CA THR A 133 12.97 -9.91 -8.20
C THR A 133 13.83 -8.86 -8.87
N ALA A 134 14.63 -9.28 -9.85
CA ALA A 134 15.44 -8.35 -10.62
C ALA A 134 14.57 -7.31 -11.34
N HIS A 135 13.43 -7.74 -11.89
CA HIS A 135 12.49 -6.85 -12.58
C HIS A 135 11.93 -5.76 -11.64
N LEU A 136 11.55 -6.12 -10.41
CA LEU A 136 11.04 -5.16 -9.44
C LEU A 136 12.09 -4.11 -9.06
N LEU A 137 13.34 -4.52 -8.83
CA LEU A 137 14.45 -3.62 -8.51
C LEU A 137 14.78 -2.69 -9.69
N GLU A 138 14.82 -3.21 -10.92
CA GLU A 138 15.02 -2.40 -12.13
C GLU A 138 13.89 -1.38 -12.34
N SER A 139 12.64 -1.81 -12.13
CA SER A 139 11.48 -0.91 -12.19
C SER A 139 11.61 0.24 -11.19
N ALA A 140 12.29 0.00 -10.07
CA ALA A 140 12.58 0.95 -9.01
C ALA A 140 13.87 1.78 -9.24
N GLY A 141 14.48 1.66 -10.42
CA GLY A 141 15.63 2.46 -10.85
C GLY A 141 16.99 1.85 -10.53
N CYS A 142 17.05 0.60 -10.04
CA CYS A 142 18.32 -0.09 -9.89
C CYS A 142 18.90 -0.52 -11.25
N SER A 143 20.22 -0.52 -11.36
CA SER A 143 20.93 -0.99 -12.56
C SER A 143 21.80 -2.19 -12.21
N LYS A 144 22.12 -3.02 -13.23
CA LYS A 144 22.99 -4.20 -13.10
C LYS A 144 22.52 -5.20 -12.02
N VAL A 145 21.21 -5.41 -11.91
CA VAL A 145 20.63 -6.33 -10.94
C VAL A 145 20.92 -7.79 -11.38
N PRO A 146 21.54 -8.63 -10.54
CA PRO A 146 21.75 -10.04 -10.87
C PRO A 146 20.41 -10.78 -11.07
N ARG A 147 20.30 -11.60 -12.13
CA ARG A 147 19.11 -12.42 -12.43
C ARG A 147 19.37 -13.90 -12.19
N PRO A 148 18.58 -14.56 -11.32
CA PRO A 148 18.62 -16.01 -11.22
C PRO A 148 18.26 -16.66 -12.57
N ALA A 149 19.02 -17.68 -12.97
CA ALA A 149 18.80 -18.38 -14.24
C ALA A 149 17.67 -19.42 -14.17
N SER A 150 17.30 -19.84 -12.96
CA SER A 150 16.23 -20.80 -12.68
C SER A 150 15.59 -20.51 -11.32
N GLU A 151 14.46 -21.16 -11.04
CA GLU A 151 13.75 -21.09 -9.76
C GLU A 151 14.55 -21.71 -8.59
N GLU A 152 15.55 -22.54 -8.89
CA GLU A 152 16.41 -23.17 -7.87
C GLU A 152 17.56 -22.27 -7.41
N GLN A 153 17.88 -21.23 -8.18
CA GLN A 153 18.95 -20.28 -7.88
C GLN A 153 18.40 -19.06 -7.13
N VAL A 154 19.05 -18.71 -6.03
CA VAL A 154 18.69 -17.53 -5.24
C VAL A 154 19.93 -16.69 -4.97
N PHE A 155 19.82 -15.38 -5.13
CA PHE A 155 20.89 -14.45 -4.75
C PHE A 155 20.59 -13.78 -3.43
N VAL A 156 21.57 -13.78 -2.54
CA VAL A 156 21.50 -13.10 -1.25
C VAL A 156 22.47 -11.93 -1.23
N GLN A 157 22.13 -10.87 -0.49
CA GLN A 157 22.99 -9.70 -0.37
C GLN A 157 24.39 -10.08 0.13
N ALA A 158 25.41 -9.57 -0.55
CA ALA A 158 26.80 -9.73 -0.13
C ALA A 158 27.03 -9.07 1.24
N GLY A 159 27.49 -9.87 2.21
CA GLY A 159 27.67 -9.46 3.61
C GLY A 159 27.95 -10.66 4.53
N SER A 160 28.13 -10.41 5.83
CA SER A 160 28.53 -11.45 6.79
C SER A 160 27.41 -12.48 7.02
N SER A 161 27.79 -13.77 6.91
CA SER A 161 26.93 -14.96 7.08
C SER A 161 25.87 -15.21 5.99
N ALA A 162 26.29 -15.22 4.72
CA ALA A 162 25.52 -15.90 3.68
C ALA A 162 25.63 -17.42 3.89
N ALA A 163 24.56 -18.06 4.38
CA ALA A 163 24.49 -19.52 4.37
C ALA A 163 24.57 -20.04 2.93
N LYS A 164 25.04 -21.28 2.74
CA LYS A 164 25.03 -21.95 1.42
C LYS A 164 23.62 -22.34 0.97
N ARG A 165 22.71 -22.49 1.94
CA ARG A 165 21.31 -22.81 1.74
C ARG A 165 20.45 -21.95 2.63
N LEU A 166 19.29 -21.52 2.12
CA LEU A 166 18.34 -20.69 2.83
C LEU A 166 16.94 -21.24 2.61
N ASN A 167 16.13 -21.30 3.66
CA ASN A 167 14.73 -21.63 3.50
C ASN A 167 13.91 -20.37 3.18
N LEU A 168 13.06 -20.45 2.15
CA LEU A 168 12.07 -19.44 1.80
C LEU A 168 10.69 -20.09 1.89
N GLY A 169 10.03 -19.90 3.03
CA GLY A 169 8.84 -20.69 3.37
C GLY A 169 9.20 -22.17 3.50
N TRP A 170 8.57 -23.00 2.67
CA TRP A 170 8.71 -24.46 2.65
C TRP A 170 9.83 -24.98 1.73
N LEU A 171 10.47 -24.09 0.95
CA LEU A 171 11.56 -24.44 0.03
C LEU A 171 12.91 -24.22 0.70
N LEU A 172 13.85 -25.16 0.54
CA LEU A 172 15.26 -25.00 0.91
C LEU A 172 16.08 -24.87 -0.38
N LEU A 173 16.64 -23.69 -0.63
CA LEU A 173 17.28 -23.36 -1.91
C LEU A 173 18.77 -23.08 -1.72
N GLU A 174 19.56 -23.34 -2.76
CA GLU A 174 20.97 -22.98 -2.79
C GLU A 174 21.12 -21.48 -3.05
N THR A 175 22.03 -20.86 -2.30
CA THR A 175 22.19 -19.41 -2.30
C THR A 175 23.59 -19.02 -2.75
N GLU A 176 23.63 -18.05 -3.66
CA GLU A 176 24.87 -17.42 -4.11
C GLU A 176 24.91 -15.97 -3.62
N SER A 177 26.04 -15.58 -3.03
CA SER A 177 26.23 -14.23 -2.49
C SER A 177 26.61 -13.28 -3.62
N LYS A 178 25.83 -12.20 -3.81
CA LYS A 178 26.09 -11.17 -4.82
C LYS A 178 25.82 -9.77 -4.25
N PRO A 179 26.53 -8.73 -4.72
CA PRO A 179 26.12 -7.36 -4.42
C PRO A 179 24.76 -7.09 -5.10
N LEU A 180 23.72 -6.88 -4.30
CA LEU A 180 22.38 -6.57 -4.78
C LEU A 180 22.13 -5.06 -4.62
N PRO A 181 21.79 -4.34 -5.70
CA PRO A 181 21.40 -2.94 -5.59
C PRO A 181 20.01 -2.82 -4.95
N PHE A 182 19.76 -1.69 -4.30
CA PHE A 182 18.44 -1.34 -3.77
C PHE A 182 18.18 0.16 -4.02
N PRO A 183 16.92 0.62 -4.22
CA PRO A 183 16.64 1.97 -4.65
C PRO A 183 17.09 3.04 -3.63
N GLU A 184 18.08 3.85 -4.00
CA GLU A 184 18.61 4.92 -3.13
C GLU A 184 17.59 6.05 -2.90
N THR A 185 16.65 6.24 -3.82
CA THR A 185 15.61 7.28 -3.74
C THR A 185 14.76 7.13 -2.49
N GLY A 186 14.56 5.92 -1.98
CA GLY A 186 13.76 5.67 -0.77
C GLY A 186 14.56 5.66 0.53
N ASN A 187 15.86 6.00 0.53
CA ASN A 187 16.71 6.02 1.74
C ASN A 187 16.26 7.02 2.82
N THR A 188 15.24 7.83 2.54
CA THR A 188 14.53 8.63 3.54
C THR A 188 13.80 7.78 4.57
N LEU A 189 13.47 6.52 4.25
CA LEU A 189 12.94 5.55 5.19
C LEU A 189 14.08 4.79 5.87
N PRO A 190 14.21 4.85 7.22
CA PRO A 190 15.30 4.18 7.95
C PRO A 190 15.39 2.67 7.72
N VAL A 191 14.29 2.04 7.29
CA VAL A 191 14.21 0.60 7.05
C VAL A 191 14.87 0.15 5.74
N PHE A 192 15.18 1.07 4.81
CA PHE A 192 15.75 0.71 3.50
C PHE A 192 17.09 0.00 3.62
N GLU A 193 17.99 0.51 4.47
CA GLU A 193 19.28 -0.14 4.72
C GLU A 193 19.09 -1.53 5.36
N HIS A 194 18.13 -1.66 6.29
CA HIS A 194 17.82 -2.95 6.91
C HIS A 194 17.30 -3.99 5.90
N ILE A 195 16.43 -3.57 4.97
CA ILE A 195 15.92 -4.41 3.89
C ILE A 195 17.06 -4.80 2.94
N LYS A 196 17.88 -3.82 2.53
CA LYS A 196 19.03 -4.03 1.64
C LYS A 196 20.01 -5.05 2.19
N GLU A 197 20.38 -4.94 3.48
CA GLU A 197 21.25 -5.90 4.18
C GLU A 197 20.70 -7.34 4.19
N ARG A 198 19.37 -7.49 4.11
CA ARG A 198 18.67 -8.79 4.21
C ARG A 198 17.95 -9.15 2.93
N LEU A 199 18.35 -8.54 1.81
CA LEU A 199 17.70 -8.69 0.52
C LEU A 199 18.04 -10.04 -0.10
N VAL A 200 17.03 -10.61 -0.76
CA VAL A 200 17.10 -11.86 -1.49
C VAL A 200 16.44 -11.66 -2.84
N VAL A 201 17.17 -11.87 -3.93
CA VAL A 201 16.61 -11.85 -5.29
C VAL A 201 16.30 -13.28 -5.71
N VAL A 202 15.03 -13.52 -6.02
CA VAL A 202 14.52 -14.80 -6.51
C VAL A 202 14.11 -14.68 -7.98
N HIS A 203 13.91 -15.82 -8.64
CA HIS A 203 13.37 -15.88 -10.00
C HIS A 203 11.93 -15.33 -10.06
N ASP A 204 11.57 -14.64 -11.15
CA ASP A 204 10.25 -13.99 -11.30
C ASP A 204 9.09 -14.99 -11.18
N ASN A 205 9.23 -16.21 -11.73
CA ASN A 205 8.21 -17.27 -11.61
C ASN A 205 8.02 -17.79 -10.17
N LEU A 206 9.09 -17.77 -9.37
CA LEU A 206 9.04 -18.28 -7.99
C LEU A 206 8.42 -17.24 -7.04
N PHE A 207 8.56 -15.96 -7.36
CA PHE A 207 8.17 -14.86 -6.48
C PHE A 207 6.67 -14.88 -6.08
N PRO A 208 5.69 -15.01 -6.99
CA PRO A 208 4.28 -15.09 -6.62
C PRO A 208 3.95 -16.27 -5.69
N ALA A 209 4.58 -17.43 -5.91
CA ALA A 209 4.37 -18.61 -5.08
C ALA A 209 4.90 -18.38 -3.66
N LEU A 210 6.09 -17.80 -3.51
CA LEU A 210 6.67 -17.46 -2.21
C LEU A 210 5.84 -16.41 -1.47
N VAL A 211 5.40 -15.35 -2.15
CA VAL A 211 4.57 -14.29 -1.54
C VAL A 211 3.26 -14.87 -1.04
N ASN A 212 2.51 -15.59 -1.89
CA ASN A 212 1.21 -16.14 -1.52
C ASN A 212 1.29 -17.23 -0.43
N ALA A 213 2.39 -18.00 -0.39
CA ALA A 213 2.62 -18.99 0.66
C ALA A 213 2.93 -18.38 2.04
N ASN A 214 3.35 -17.12 2.09
CA ASN A 214 3.77 -16.43 3.33
C ASN A 214 2.84 -15.27 3.73
N LEU A 215 1.60 -15.25 3.20
CA LEU A 215 0.57 -14.32 3.67
C LEU A 215 0.05 -14.72 5.04
N GLU A 216 -0.29 -13.72 5.84
CA GLU A 216 -0.87 -13.95 7.15
C GLU A 216 -2.33 -14.39 7.01
N THR A 217 -2.73 -15.38 7.80
CA THR A 217 -4.13 -15.80 7.93
C THR A 217 -4.50 -15.78 9.40
N ARG A 218 -5.55 -15.04 9.74
CA ARG A 218 -6.06 -14.95 11.12
C ARG A 218 -7.49 -15.44 11.19
N THR A 219 -7.82 -16.03 12.33
CA THR A 219 -9.18 -16.38 12.72
C THR A 219 -9.65 -15.38 13.77
N SER A 220 -10.87 -14.88 13.63
CA SER A 220 -11.53 -14.01 14.60
C SER A 220 -12.91 -14.55 14.91
N VAL A 221 -13.31 -14.40 16.17
CA VAL A 221 -14.62 -14.80 16.67
C VAL A 221 -15.19 -13.65 17.50
N SER A 222 -16.50 -13.46 17.47
CA SER A 222 -17.17 -12.60 18.45
C SER A 222 -17.49 -13.41 19.70
N ILE A 223 -17.28 -12.83 20.88
CA ILE A 223 -17.48 -13.52 22.15
C ILE A 223 -18.88 -13.17 22.68
N ASP A 224 -19.61 -14.19 23.13
CA ASP A 224 -20.84 -14.04 23.90
C ASP A 224 -20.48 -13.59 25.33
N PHE A 225 -21.02 -12.45 25.76
CA PHE A 225 -20.63 -11.84 27.03
C PHE A 225 -21.24 -12.51 28.26
N GLU A 226 -22.32 -13.30 28.11
CA GLU A 226 -22.96 -14.01 29.23
C GLU A 226 -22.22 -15.32 29.53
N THR A 227 -21.79 -16.03 28.49
CA THR A 227 -21.18 -17.35 28.59
C THR A 227 -19.65 -17.32 28.53
N GLY A 228 -19.06 -16.27 27.95
CA GLY A 228 -17.62 -16.18 27.67
C GLY A 228 -17.16 -17.07 26.51
N ALA A 229 -18.07 -17.76 25.81
CA ALA A 229 -17.78 -18.61 24.67
C ALA A 229 -17.83 -17.83 23.34
N GLY A 230 -17.35 -18.44 22.25
CA GLY A 230 -17.55 -17.89 20.91
C GLY A 230 -19.03 -17.89 20.53
N ALA A 231 -19.55 -16.75 20.08
CA ALA A 231 -20.92 -16.63 19.62
C ALA A 231 -21.15 -17.42 18.31
N ASP A 232 -22.27 -18.14 18.25
CA ASP A 232 -22.62 -18.97 17.10
C ASP A 232 -22.72 -18.14 15.81
N GLY A 233 -22.12 -18.65 14.74
CA GLY A 233 -22.09 -18.00 13.42
C GLY A 233 -21.18 -16.77 13.31
N ALA A 234 -20.45 -16.39 14.37
CA ALA A 234 -19.60 -15.20 14.38
C ALA A 234 -18.10 -15.49 14.23
N LEU A 235 -17.74 -16.72 13.86
CA LEU A 235 -16.38 -17.12 13.51
C LEU A 235 -16.10 -16.79 12.03
N PHE A 236 -15.00 -16.10 11.76
CA PHE A 236 -14.56 -15.81 10.41
C PHE A 236 -13.04 -15.73 10.32
N THR A 237 -12.52 -15.96 9.12
CA THR A 237 -11.09 -15.94 8.79
C THR A 237 -10.78 -14.84 7.80
N TYR A 238 -9.58 -14.28 7.88
CA TYR A 238 -9.15 -13.26 6.94
C TYR A 238 -7.66 -13.31 6.69
N GLU A 239 -7.32 -12.88 5.49
CA GLU A 239 -5.93 -12.81 5.03
C GLU A 239 -5.38 -11.41 5.24
N ALA A 240 -4.07 -11.29 5.45
CA ALA A 240 -3.40 -10.00 5.48
C ALA A 240 -2.01 -10.11 4.86
N THR A 241 -1.55 -9.02 4.26
CA THR A 241 -0.15 -8.86 3.91
C THR A 241 0.64 -8.63 5.21
N PRO A 242 1.72 -9.38 5.47
CA PRO A 242 2.46 -9.27 6.73
C PRO A 242 3.08 -7.87 6.90
N ARG A 243 3.31 -7.50 8.17
CA ARG A 243 4.15 -6.34 8.48
C ARG A 243 5.54 -6.52 7.89
N GLY A 244 6.18 -5.43 7.51
CA GLY A 244 7.50 -5.43 6.87
C GLY A 244 7.45 -5.47 5.34
N THR A 245 6.28 -5.68 4.73
CA THR A 245 6.15 -5.55 3.27
C THR A 245 6.39 -4.11 2.84
N LEU A 246 7.29 -3.94 1.88
CA LEU A 246 7.55 -2.68 1.21
C LEU A 246 6.78 -2.67 -0.11
N PHE A 247 5.85 -1.74 -0.24
CA PHE A 247 5.17 -1.44 -1.49
C PHE A 247 5.78 -0.22 -2.17
N ARG A 248 5.68 -0.18 -3.50
CA ARG A 248 6.07 0.94 -4.34
C ARG A 248 4.93 1.29 -5.27
N GLY A 249 4.55 2.56 -5.30
CA GLY A 249 3.62 3.14 -6.27
C GLY A 249 4.13 4.50 -6.73
N GLN A 250 3.23 5.35 -7.21
CA GLN A 250 3.55 6.74 -7.56
C GLN A 250 2.33 7.65 -7.38
N VAL A 251 2.61 8.94 -7.19
CA VAL A 251 1.61 10.01 -7.18
C VAL A 251 1.95 11.00 -8.30
N ASP A 252 0.99 11.22 -9.19
CA ASP A 252 1.14 12.13 -10.33
C ASP A 252 0.36 13.41 -10.07
N PHE A 253 1.02 14.55 -10.26
CA PHE A 253 0.46 15.90 -10.16
C PHE A 253 0.34 16.49 -11.56
N ASP A 254 -0.86 16.91 -11.93
CA ASP A 254 -1.14 17.43 -13.27
C ASP A 254 -0.94 18.95 -13.36
N ASP A 255 0.32 19.32 -13.39
CA ASP A 255 0.82 20.68 -13.64
C ASP A 255 0.57 21.19 -15.06
N GLY A 256 0.19 20.33 -16.00
CA GLY A 256 -0.16 20.74 -17.36
C GLY A 256 -1.57 21.34 -17.42
N ARG A 257 -2.56 20.65 -16.87
CA ARG A 257 -3.96 21.14 -16.79
C ARG A 257 -4.19 22.08 -15.62
N PHE A 258 -3.39 21.96 -14.56
CA PHE A 258 -3.54 22.72 -13.32
C PHE A 258 -2.21 23.34 -12.85
N PRO A 259 -1.63 24.28 -13.60
CA PRO A 259 -0.27 24.80 -13.35
C PRO A 259 -0.11 25.48 -11.98
N GLU A 260 -1.17 26.10 -11.44
CA GLU A 260 -1.14 26.73 -10.11
C GLU A 260 -1.53 25.76 -8.99
N LEU A 261 -2.60 24.99 -9.20
CA LEU A 261 -3.18 24.12 -8.16
C LEU A 261 -2.31 22.88 -7.88
N ALA A 262 -1.72 22.26 -8.91
CA ALA A 262 -0.97 21.02 -8.72
C ALA A 262 0.28 21.21 -7.83
N PRO A 263 1.14 22.24 -8.03
CA PRO A 263 2.24 22.52 -7.10
C PRO A 263 1.77 22.88 -5.68
N GLN A 264 0.68 23.64 -5.56
CA GLN A 264 0.12 24.04 -4.25
C GLN A 264 -0.51 22.87 -3.48
N ALA A 265 -0.97 21.82 -4.18
CA ALA A 265 -1.55 20.64 -3.57
C ALA A 265 -0.50 19.74 -2.89
N LEU A 266 0.76 19.74 -3.37
CA LEU A 266 1.79 18.81 -2.91
C LEU A 266 1.97 18.82 -1.37
N PRO A 267 2.15 19.97 -0.67
CA PRO A 267 2.31 19.97 0.79
C PRO A 267 1.11 19.40 1.55
N LEU A 268 -0.12 19.65 1.05
CA LEU A 268 -1.32 19.09 1.64
C LEU A 268 -1.39 17.58 1.43
N ILE A 269 -1.05 17.10 0.24
CA ILE A 269 -1.00 15.66 -0.06
C ILE A 269 0.05 14.95 0.80
N GLU A 270 1.23 15.55 1.01
CA GLU A 270 2.24 14.99 1.91
C GLU A 270 1.73 14.85 3.34
N LYS A 271 1.15 15.92 3.89
CA LYS A 271 0.58 15.91 5.24
C LYS A 271 -0.56 14.89 5.37
N ALA A 272 -1.44 14.86 4.36
CA ALA A 272 -2.57 13.94 4.31
C ALA A 272 -2.14 12.47 4.18
N LEU A 273 -1.13 12.16 3.35
CA LEU A 273 -0.54 10.83 3.23
C LEU A 273 0.04 10.37 4.58
N GLY A 274 0.77 11.25 5.27
CA GLY A 274 1.31 10.94 6.59
C GLY A 274 0.23 10.62 7.62
N LEU A 275 -0.85 11.40 7.65
CA LEU A 275 -1.98 11.13 8.54
C LEU A 275 -2.72 9.84 8.13
N ALA A 276 -2.96 9.60 6.83
CA ALA A 276 -3.59 8.39 6.33
C ALA A 276 -2.78 7.13 6.68
N CYS A 277 -1.45 7.18 6.51
CA CYS A 277 -0.57 6.06 6.88
C CYS A 277 -0.49 5.84 8.39
N THR A 278 -0.66 6.90 9.20
CA THR A 278 -0.69 6.80 10.67
C THR A 278 -2.00 6.19 11.17
N LEU A 279 -3.14 6.57 10.58
CA LEU A 279 -4.46 6.02 10.90
C LEU A 279 -4.65 4.60 10.36
N GLY A 280 -3.96 4.29 9.26
CA GLY A 280 -3.93 2.98 8.62
C GLY A 280 -4.62 2.98 7.25
N LEU A 281 -4.02 2.27 6.30
CA LEU A 281 -4.60 2.01 4.97
C LEU A 281 -5.30 0.65 4.94
N GLY A 282 -6.46 0.60 4.27
CA GLY A 282 -7.28 -0.62 4.18
C GLY A 282 -8.33 -0.70 5.29
N ALA A 283 -8.71 -1.92 5.64
CA ALA A 283 -9.70 -2.21 6.67
C ALA A 283 -9.05 -2.70 7.98
N MET A 284 -9.88 -2.84 9.03
CA MET A 284 -9.49 -3.33 10.35
C MET A 284 -8.48 -2.43 11.09
N THR A 285 -8.43 -1.14 10.78
CA THR A 285 -7.46 -0.20 11.37
C THR A 285 -7.56 -0.09 12.90
N THR A 286 -8.77 -0.20 13.46
CA THR A 286 -8.99 -0.24 14.92
C THR A 286 -8.56 -1.55 15.60
N ARG A 287 -8.13 -2.54 14.81
CA ARG A 287 -7.64 -3.85 15.28
C ARG A 287 -6.13 -4.03 15.07
N GLY A 288 -5.39 -2.93 14.88
CA GLY A 288 -3.95 -2.94 14.68
C GLY A 288 -3.52 -3.36 13.27
N PHE A 289 -4.23 -2.86 12.25
CA PHE A 289 -3.90 -3.09 10.83
C PHE A 289 -3.62 -1.79 10.08
N GLY A 290 -2.83 -1.90 9.02
CA GLY A 290 -2.76 -0.91 7.96
C GLY A 290 -1.84 0.27 8.21
N ARG A 291 -1.23 0.41 9.41
CA ARG A 291 -0.25 1.49 9.64
C ARG A 291 0.98 1.31 8.76
N MET A 292 1.45 2.41 8.19
CA MET A 292 2.60 2.43 7.29
C MET A 292 3.54 3.60 7.59
N GLN A 293 4.83 3.43 7.29
CA GLN A 293 5.72 4.55 7.01
C GLN A 293 5.71 4.83 5.51
N TYR A 294 5.83 6.08 5.11
CA TYR A 294 5.82 6.45 3.70
C TYR A 294 7.02 7.34 3.35
N ALA A 295 7.43 7.28 2.08
CA ALA A 295 8.30 8.26 1.47
C ALA A 295 7.75 8.66 0.10
N LEU A 296 7.52 9.96 -0.09
CA LEU A 296 7.13 10.56 -1.37
C LEU A 296 8.34 11.32 -1.91
N ILE A 297 8.88 10.88 -3.06
CA ILE A 297 10.14 11.40 -3.59
C ILE A 297 9.89 12.63 -4.46
N LYS A 298 10.54 13.75 -4.16
CA LYS A 298 10.26 15.10 -4.72
C LYS A 298 10.97 15.44 -6.03
#